data_AF-B9T767-F1
#
_entry.id   AF-B9T767-F1
#
_cell.length_a   1.000
_cell.length_b   1.000
_cell.length_c   1.000
_cell.angle_alpha   90.00
_cell.angle_beta   90.00
_cell.angle_gamma   90.00
#
_symmetry.space_group_name_H-M   'P 1'
#
loop_
_entity.id
_entity.type
_entity.pdbx_description
1 polymer ?
#
loop_
_entity_poly.entity_id
_entity_poly.type
_entity_poly.pdbx_seq_one_letter_code
_entity_poly.pdbx_strand_id
1 'polypeptide(L)'
;MLTHIQIAVYITFATTSAALEHSILVVTGAEKLQWMKWCNKFTKFCFQAGGALLCGYLAAILMAFISFISAFNLFRLYSPKLLLHLKTTS
;
A
#
# COMPACT_ATOMS: atom_id res chain seq x y z
N MET A 1 20.47 -11.28 -4.70
CA MET A 1 20.49 -9.95 -4.03
C MET A 1 19.17 -9.19 -4.23
N LEU A 2 18.62 -9.11 -5.45
CA LEU A 2 17.36 -8.39 -5.75
C LEU A 2 16.10 -8.98 -5.08
N THR A 3 16.07 -10.28 -4.77
CA THR A 3 14.93 -10.97 -4.17
C THR A 3 14.66 -10.58 -2.72
N HIS A 4 15.69 -10.25 -1.92
CA HIS A 4 15.50 -9.88 -0.50
C HIS A 4 14.69 -8.60 -0.32
N ILE A 5 14.92 -7.62 -1.20
CA ILE A 5 14.26 -6.31 -1.18
C ILE A 5 12.78 -6.45 -1.57
N GLN A 6 12.48 -7.29 -2.56
CA GLN A 6 11.11 -7.56 -3.00
C GLN A 6 10.31 -8.26 -1.90
N ILE A 7 10.91 -9.22 -1.21
CA ILE A 7 10.27 -9.93 -0.09
C ILE A 7 9.97 -8.96 1.06
N ALA A 8 10.92 -8.11 1.44
CA ALA A 8 10.73 -7.13 2.51
C ALA A 8 9.57 -6.14 2.22
N VAL A 9 9.48 -5.67 0.97
CA VAL A 9 8.38 -4.80 0.53
C VAL A 9 7.04 -5.52 0.60
N TYR A 10 6.95 -6.76 0.10
CA TYR A 10 5.71 -7.53 0.12
C TYR A 10 5.21 -7.82 1.54
N ILE A 11 6.11 -8.24 2.43
CA ILE A 11 5.77 -8.52 3.83
C ILE A 11 5.31 -7.25 4.54
N THR A 12 6.02 -6.14 4.33
CA THR A 12 5.65 -4.85 4.94
C THR A 12 4.28 -4.40 4.48
N PHE A 13 4.02 -4.47 3.17
CA PHE A 13 2.71 -4.12 2.60
C PHE A 13 1.58 -4.99 3.15
N ALA A 14 1.75 -6.32 3.14
CA ALA A 14 0.75 -7.26 3.68
C ALA A 14 0.50 -7.06 5.19
N THR A 15 1.55 -6.76 5.96
CA THR A 15 1.41 -6.48 7.39
C THR A 15 0.67 -5.16 7.62
N THR A 16 0.96 -4.12 6.85
CA THR A 16 0.25 -2.85 6.93
C THR A 16 -1.21 -2.95 6.51
N SER A 17 -1.54 -3.77 5.49
CA SER A 17 -2.93 -3.99 5.08
C SER A 17 -3.70 -4.79 6.13
N ALA A 18 -3.13 -5.87 6.64
CA ALA A 18 -3.76 -6.66 7.70
C ALA A 18 -3.98 -5.84 8.98
N ALA A 19 -3.01 -5.00 9.37
CA ALA A 19 -3.14 -4.10 10.51
C ALA A 19 -4.21 -3.02 10.27
N LEU A 20 -4.32 -2.49 9.04
CA LEU A 20 -5.36 -1.54 8.67
C LEU A 20 -6.75 -2.18 8.77
N GLU A 21 -6.93 -3.37 8.18
CA GLU A 21 -8.17 -4.14 8.22
C GLU A 21 -8.59 -4.46 9.65
N HIS A 22 -7.64 -4.84 10.48
CA HIS A 22 -7.88 -5.10 11.89
C HIS A 22 -8.25 -3.80 12.64
N SER A 23 -7.60 -2.68 12.35
CA SER A 23 -7.93 -1.37 12.93
C SER A 23 -9.32 -0.89 12.53
N ILE A 24 -9.73 -1.01 11.26
CA ILE A 24 -11.09 -0.62 10.85
C ILE A 24 -12.15 -1.54 11.46
N LEU A 25 -11.88 -2.85 11.57
CA LEU A 25 -12.81 -3.81 12.20
C LEU A 25 -13.00 -3.48 13.69
N VAL A 26 -11.90 -3.16 14.37
CA VAL A 26 -11.89 -2.76 15.79
C VAL A 26 -12.58 -1.41 16.01
N VAL A 27 -12.49 -0.46 15.08
CA VAL A 27 -13.16 0.85 15.17
C VAL A 27 -14.66 0.74 14.81
N THR A 28 -15.00 0.02 13.75
CA THR A 28 -16.38 -0.11 13.26
C THR A 28 -17.24 -1.06 14.10
N GLY A 29 -16.65 -2.09 14.72
CA GLY A 29 -17.37 -3.05 15.56
C GLY A 29 -17.79 -2.54 16.95
N ALA A 30 -17.56 -1.28 17.28
CA ALA A 30 -17.30 -0.91 18.67
C ALA A 30 -17.90 0.39 19.19
N GLU A 31 -19.24 0.49 19.24
CA GLU A 31 -19.86 1.15 20.41
C GLU A 31 -19.65 0.33 21.69
N LYS A 32 -19.30 -0.96 21.57
CA LYS A 32 -19.19 -1.91 22.69
C LYS A 32 -17.76 -2.36 23.04
N LEU A 33 -16.81 -2.26 22.11
CA LEU A 33 -15.40 -2.54 22.41
C LEU A 33 -14.70 -1.23 22.78
N GLN A 34 -14.12 -1.18 23.97
CA GLN A 34 -13.61 0.03 24.63
C GLN A 34 -12.38 0.67 23.95
N TRP A 35 -12.11 0.44 22.66
CA TRP A 35 -10.87 0.87 22.00
C TRP A 35 -10.69 2.38 22.07
N MET A 36 -11.76 3.17 21.92
CA MET A 36 -11.73 4.62 22.13
C MET A 36 -11.40 5.03 23.57
N LYS A 37 -11.90 4.29 24.58
CA LYS A 37 -11.55 4.52 26.00
C LYS A 37 -10.11 4.15 26.29
N TRP A 38 -9.61 3.08 25.69
CA TRP A 38 -8.22 2.65 25.84
C TRP A 38 -7.25 3.59 25.11
N CYS A 39 -7.61 4.04 23.91
CA CYS A 39 -6.91 5.03 23.11
C CYS A 39 -6.87 6.40 23.81
N ASN A 40 -7.94 6.80 24.51
CA ASN A 40 -7.95 8.00 25.34
C ASN A 40 -6.98 7.89 26.54
N LYS A 41 -6.83 6.69 27.11
CA LYS A 41 -5.89 6.45 28.22
C LYS A 41 -4.43 6.29 27.74
N PHE A 42 -4.21 5.73 26.56
CA PHE A 42 -2.89 5.50 25.95
C PHE A 42 -2.76 6.22 24.59
N THR A 43 -3.02 7.51 24.60
CA THR A 43 -3.03 8.38 23.41
C THR A 43 -1.75 8.28 22.58
N LYS A 44 -0.58 8.17 23.22
CA LYS A 44 0.73 8.10 22.54
C LYS A 44 0.86 6.87 21.64
N PHE A 45 0.49 5.70 22.15
CA PHE A 45 0.53 4.45 21.38
C PHE A 45 -0.46 4.50 20.21
N CYS A 46 -1.64 5.04 20.47
CA CYS A 46 -2.70 5.14 19.49
C CYS A 46 -2.34 6.08 18.33
N PHE A 47 -1.71 7.22 18.64
CA PHE A 47 -1.23 8.18 17.64
C PHE A 47 -0.06 7.61 16.82
N GLN A 48 0.82 6.84 17.47
CA GLN A 48 1.97 6.21 16.81
C GLN A 48 1.54 5.06 15.88
N ALA A 49 0.60 4.22 16.33
CA ALA A 49 0.01 3.17 15.50
C ALA A 49 -0.78 3.75 14.32
N GLY A 50 -1.60 4.77 14.57
CA GLY A 50 -2.32 5.49 13.51
C GLY A 50 -1.37 6.14 12.50
N GLY A 51 -0.29 6.77 12.97
CA GLY A 51 0.74 7.36 12.12
C GLY A 51 1.48 6.32 11.27
N ALA A 52 1.79 5.15 11.84
CA ALA A 52 2.43 4.05 11.10
C ALA A 52 1.52 3.51 9.97
N LEU A 53 0.23 3.33 10.26
CA LEU A 53 -0.76 2.91 9.27
C LEU A 53 -0.92 3.96 8.16
N LEU A 54 -1.04 5.24 8.53
CA LEU A 54 -1.17 6.33 7.58
C LEU A 54 0.05 6.43 6.65
N CYS A 55 1.27 6.36 7.21
CA CYS A 55 2.50 6.37 6.43
C CYS A 55 2.62 5.14 5.51
N GLY A 56 2.28 3.94 5.99
CA GLY A 56 2.29 2.73 5.18
C GLY A 56 1.34 2.82 3.98
N TYR A 57 0.14 3.36 4.20
CA TYR A 57 -0.84 3.55 3.13
C TYR A 57 -0.43 4.62 2.12
N LEU A 58 0.11 5.76 2.59
CA LEU A 58 0.66 6.80 1.72
C LEU A 58 1.81 6.28 0.85
N ALA A 59 2.70 5.46 1.42
CA ALA A 59 3.79 4.83 0.69
C ALA A 59 3.28 3.88 -0.40
N ALA A 60 2.24 3.09 -0.11
CA ALA A 60 1.60 2.20 -1.09
C ALA A 60 0.97 2.98 -2.25
N ILE A 61 0.27 4.09 -1.95
CA ILE A 61 -0.30 4.97 -2.99
C ILE A 61 0.81 5.55 -3.86
N LEU A 62 1.86 6.11 -3.27
CA LEU A 62 3.01 6.65 -4.02
C LEU A 62 3.63 5.60 -4.94
N MET A 63 3.83 4.38 -4.44
CA MET A 63 4.35 3.26 -5.22
C MET A 63 3.45 2.92 -6.42
N ALA A 64 2.12 2.90 -6.22
CA ALA A 64 1.16 2.69 -7.30
C ALA A 64 1.24 3.81 -8.35
N PHE A 65 1.33 5.07 -7.92
CA PHE A 65 1.49 6.21 -8.82
C PHE A 65 2.77 6.15 -9.63
N ILE A 66 3.91 5.87 -8.99
CA ILE A 66 5.21 5.77 -9.68
C ILE A 66 5.19 4.59 -10.67
N SER A 67 4.60 3.46 -10.27
CA SER A 67 4.44 2.29 -11.15
C SER A 67 3.57 2.61 -12.37
N PHE A 68 2.48 3.36 -12.17
CA PHE A 68 1.62 3.82 -13.27
C PHE A 68 2.35 4.78 -14.21
N ILE A 69 3.06 5.77 -13.66
CA ILE A 69 3.84 6.75 -14.46
C ILE A 69 4.94 6.03 -15.25
N SER A 70 5.61 5.05 -14.65
CA SER A 70 6.64 4.24 -15.31
C SER A 70 6.06 3.45 -16.47
N ALA A 71 4.97 2.72 -16.23
CA ALA A 71 4.26 1.97 -17.27
C ALA A 71 3.76 2.91 -18.39
N PHE A 72 3.15 4.04 -18.04
CA PHE A 72 2.64 5.01 -19.00
C PHE A 72 3.75 5.60 -19.88
N ASN A 73 4.90 5.96 -19.30
CA ASN A 73 6.06 6.41 -20.08
C ASN A 73 6.62 5.32 -20.97
N LEU A 74 6.63 4.06 -20.52
CA LEU A 74 7.08 2.92 -21.31
C LEU A 74 6.15 2.66 -22.50
N PHE A 75 4.83 2.69 -22.29
CA PHE A 75 3.85 2.59 -23.37
C PHE A 75 3.90 3.79 -24.32
N ARG A 76 4.09 5.01 -23.81
CA ARG A 76 4.24 6.22 -24.63
C ARG A 76 5.49 6.17 -25.51
N LEU A 77 6.61 5.66 -24.99
CA LEU A 77 7.87 5.56 -25.73
C LEU A 77 7.88 4.37 -26.71
N TYR A 78 7.21 3.27 -26.39
CA TYR A 78 7.17 2.05 -27.21
C TYR A 78 5.98 1.99 -28.19
N SER A 79 5.10 2.99 -28.17
CA SER A 79 3.87 3.10 -29.00
C SER A 79 4.05 2.73 -30.50
N PRO A 80 5.10 3.15 -31.22
CA PRO A 80 5.30 2.69 -32.61
C PRO A 80 5.92 1.27 -32.73
N LYS A 81 6.66 0.79 -31.72
CA LYS A 81 7.35 -0.52 -31.77
C LYS A 81 6.47 -1.68 -31.29
N LEU A 82 5.56 -1.45 -30.35
CA LEU A 82 4.60 -2.47 -29.89
C LEU A 82 3.63 -2.86 -31.01
N LEU A 83 3.15 -1.86 -31.76
CA LEU A 83 2.26 -2.03 -32.91
C LEU A 83 2.97 -2.77 -34.07
N LEU A 84 4.27 -2.50 -34.29
CA LEU A 84 5.10 -3.20 -35.27
C LEU A 84 5.41 -4.66 -34.89
N HIS A 85 5.69 -4.94 -33.61
CA HIS A 85 5.98 -6.31 -33.15
C HIS A 85 4.73 -7.21 -33.15
N LEU A 86 3.56 -6.64 -32.81
CA LEU A 86 2.26 -7.30 -32.97
C LEU A 86 1.91 -7.55 -34.45
N LYS A 87 2.30 -6.66 -35.37
CA LYS A 87 2.09 -6.84 -36.82
C LYS A 87 3.01 -7.90 -37.44
N THR A 88 4.22 -8.09 -36.93
CA THR A 88 5.18 -9.09 -37.44
C THR A 88 4.87 -10.52 -36.97
N THR A 89 4.07 -10.66 -35.91
CA THR A 89 3.69 -11.95 -35.32
C THR A 89 2.32 -12.45 -35.82
N SER A 90 1.73 -11.79 -36.83
CA SER A 90 0.48 -12.21 -37.50
C SER A 90 0.70 -12.55 -38.97
#